data_AF-A0A7C0Y7R8-F1
#
_entry.id   AF-A0A7C0Y7R8-F1
#
_cell.length_a   1.000
_cell.length_b   1.000
_cell.length_c   1.000
_cell.angle_alpha   90.00
_cell.angle_beta   90.00
_cell.angle_gamma   90.00
#
_symmetry.space_group_name_H-M   'P 1'
#
loop_
_entity.id
_entity.type
_entity.pdbx_description
1 polymer ?
#
loop_
_entity_poly.entity_id
_entity_poly.type
_entity_poly.pdbx_seq_one_letter_code
_entity_poly.pdbx_strand_id
1 'polypeptide(L)'
;MDEDVRRELEDLKTMVLAWKESYIKMARENGGGEYLVEEYNSEIEEFVFPYVYKIMKLGGMEMEDLEVFIRFCQHQTLELREALIEMGAILVEKEENDA
;
A
#
# COMPACT_ATOMS: atom_id res chain seq x y z
N MET A 1 14.85 -16.27 -8.53
CA MET A 1 13.46 -16.11 -9.00
C MET A 1 13.38 -16.24 -10.52
N ASP A 2 12.51 -17.13 -11.00
CA ASP A 2 12.26 -17.32 -12.44
C ASP A 2 11.45 -16.16 -13.05
N GLU A 3 11.27 -16.17 -14.37
CA GLU A 3 10.58 -15.09 -15.10
C GLU A 3 9.07 -15.07 -14.83
N ASP A 4 8.46 -16.24 -14.60
CA ASP A 4 7.02 -16.32 -14.36
C ASP A 4 6.66 -15.73 -13.00
N VAL A 5 7.42 -16.07 -11.95
CA VAL A 5 7.25 -15.45 -10.62
C VAL A 5 7.53 -13.95 -10.67
N ARG A 6 8.56 -13.51 -11.41
CA ARG A 6 8.83 -12.07 -11.58
C ARG A 6 7.64 -11.35 -12.19
N ARG A 7 7.04 -11.92 -13.25
CA ARG A 7 5.84 -11.36 -13.89
C ARG A 7 4.66 -11.31 -12.92
N GLU A 8 4.42 -12.37 -12.17
CA GLU A 8 3.34 -12.40 -11.17
C GLU A 8 3.51 -11.31 -10.09
N LEU A 9 4.74 -11.07 -9.62
CA LEU A 9 4.99 -10.00 -8.66
C LEU A 9 4.75 -8.61 -9.27
N GLU A 10 5.13 -8.37 -10.52
CA GLU A 10 4.86 -7.09 -11.20
C GLU A 10 3.35 -6.88 -11.44
N ASP A 11 2.60 -7.94 -11.74
CA ASP A 11 1.14 -7.87 -11.84
C ASP A 11 0.50 -7.48 -10.50
N LEU A 12 0.99 -8.06 -9.38
CA LEU A 12 0.52 -7.68 -8.04
C LEU A 12 0.88 -6.24 -7.68
N LYS A 13 2.09 -5.76 -8.03
CA LYS A 13 2.46 -4.34 -7.82
C LYS A 13 1.53 -3.42 -8.58
N THR A 14 1.21 -3.77 -9.82
CA THR A 14 0.28 -3.00 -10.66
C THR A 14 -1.12 -2.94 -10.05
N MET A 15 -1.60 -4.05 -9.49
CA MET A 15 -2.87 -4.10 -8.77
C MET A 15 -2.87 -3.20 -7.52
N VAL A 16 -1.82 -3.27 -6.69
CA VAL A 16 -1.64 -2.42 -5.50
C VAL A 16 -1.68 -0.92 -5.90
N LEU A 17 -0.96 -0.54 -6.96
CA LEU A 17 -0.97 0.84 -7.47
C LEU A 17 -2.35 1.27 -7.99
N ALA A 18 -3.05 0.39 -8.71
CA ALA A 18 -4.39 0.68 -9.22
C ALA A 18 -5.42 0.86 -8.10
N TRP A 19 -5.30 0.07 -7.02
CA TRP A 19 -6.11 0.27 -5.81
C TRP A 19 -5.78 1.61 -5.16
N LYS A 20 -4.50 1.95 -4.96
CA LYS A 20 -4.10 3.25 -4.40
C LYS A 20 -4.77 4.42 -5.15
N GLU A 21 -4.68 4.42 -6.48
CA GLU A 21 -5.32 5.43 -7.32
C GLU A 21 -6.84 5.48 -7.16
N SER A 22 -7.48 4.34 -6.87
CA SER A 22 -8.91 4.25 -6.62
C SER A 22 -9.28 4.86 -5.26
N TYR A 23 -8.50 4.59 -4.21
CA TYR A 23 -8.69 5.21 -2.88
C TYR A 23 -8.48 6.72 -2.91
N ILE A 24 -7.48 7.22 -3.63
CA ILE A 24 -7.27 8.66 -3.84
C ILE A 24 -8.52 9.30 -4.47
N LYS A 25 -9.12 8.66 -5.48
CA LYS A 25 -10.34 9.18 -6.15
C LYS A 25 -11.59 9.13 -5.27
N MET A 26 -11.62 8.27 -4.25
CA MET A 26 -12.73 8.18 -3.30
C MET A 26 -12.66 9.27 -2.22
N ALA A 27 -11.49 9.85 -1.99
CA ALA A 27 -11.27 10.86 -0.97
C ALA A 27 -12.10 12.12 -1.18
N ARG A 28 -12.46 12.76 -0.07
CA ARG A 28 -13.19 14.03 -0.03
C ARG A 28 -12.45 15.01 0.88
N GLU A 29 -12.43 16.28 0.50
CA GLU A 29 -11.77 17.37 1.24
C GLU A 29 -12.61 17.81 2.47
N ASN A 30 -12.96 16.88 3.35
CA ASN A 30 -13.81 17.16 4.52
C ASN A 30 -13.38 16.44 5.80
N GLY A 31 -12.16 15.91 5.85
CA GLY A 31 -11.67 15.08 6.94
C GLY A 31 -12.28 13.67 6.93
N GLY A 32 -11.70 12.77 7.74
CA GLY A 32 -12.16 11.38 7.85
C GLY A 32 -11.57 10.46 6.78
N GLY A 33 -10.53 10.85 6.06
CA GLY A 33 -9.84 10.00 5.08
C GLY A 33 -8.98 8.90 5.70
N GLU A 34 -8.86 8.83 7.02
CA GLU A 34 -8.03 7.83 7.72
C GLU A 34 -8.51 6.40 7.44
N TYR A 35 -9.83 6.18 7.36
CA TYR A 35 -10.37 4.85 7.06
C TYR A 35 -9.95 4.35 5.67
N LEU A 36 -9.74 5.25 4.70
CA LEU A 36 -9.32 4.87 3.35
C LEU A 36 -7.92 4.25 3.37
N VAL A 37 -7.04 4.74 4.25
CA VAL A 37 -5.70 4.17 4.45
C VAL A 37 -5.79 2.80 5.12
N GLU A 38 -6.67 2.66 6.12
CA GLU A 38 -6.88 1.42 6.85
C GLU A 38 -7.50 0.32 5.98
N GLU A 39 -8.52 0.65 5.19
CA GLU A 39 -9.15 -0.26 4.24
C GLU A 39 -8.16 -0.70 3.15
N TYR A 40 -7.42 0.25 2.56
CA TYR A 40 -6.39 -0.06 1.58
C TYR A 40 -5.31 -1.01 2.10
N ASN A 41 -4.79 -0.76 3.31
CA ASN A 41 -3.83 -1.65 3.94
C ASN A 41 -4.44 -3.03 4.25
N SER A 42 -5.70 -3.07 4.68
CA SER A 42 -6.41 -4.32 4.96
C SER A 42 -6.57 -5.17 3.71
N GLU A 43 -6.90 -4.57 2.56
CA GLU A 43 -6.99 -5.30 1.28
C GLU A 43 -5.64 -5.87 0.84
N ILE A 44 -4.54 -5.14 1.06
CA ILE A 44 -3.19 -5.66 0.80
C ILE A 44 -2.90 -6.87 1.69
N GLU A 45 -3.16 -6.76 2.99
CA GLU A 45 -2.91 -7.83 3.96
C GLU A 45 -3.78 -9.06 3.69
N GLU A 46 -5.03 -8.87 3.25
CA GLU A 46 -5.98 -9.95 3.00
C GLU A 46 -5.70 -10.66 1.66
N PHE A 47 -5.40 -9.92 0.59
CA PHE A 47 -5.35 -10.49 -0.75
C PHE A 47 -3.94 -10.65 -1.32
N VAL A 48 -3.04 -9.71 -1.02
CA VAL A 48 -1.70 -9.70 -1.63
C VAL A 48 -0.72 -10.54 -0.80
N PHE A 49 -0.64 -10.29 0.51
CA PHE A 49 0.36 -10.95 1.36
C PHE A 49 0.26 -12.48 1.34
N PRO A 50 -0.93 -13.12 1.46
CA PRO A 50 -1.01 -14.57 1.44
C PRO A 50 -0.47 -15.19 0.15
N TYR A 51 -0.68 -14.51 -0.99
CA TYR A 51 -0.20 -14.96 -2.28
C TYR A 51 1.34 -14.89 -2.38
N VAL A 52 1.92 -13.75 -1.97
CA VAL A 52 3.37 -13.52 -2.00
C VAL A 52 4.08 -14.46 -1.00
N TYR A 53 3.51 -14.69 0.18
CA TYR A 53 4.01 -15.69 1.12
C TYR A 53 3.97 -17.11 0.55
N LYS A 54 2.91 -17.46 -0.19
CA LYS A 54 2.80 -18.77 -0.84
C LYS A 54 3.89 -18.97 -1.89
N ILE A 55 4.18 -17.96 -2.71
CA ILE A 55 5.28 -18.01 -3.70
C ILE A 55 6.59 -18.33 -2.99
N MET A 56 6.93 -17.59 -1.92
CA MET A 56 8.16 -17.82 -1.15
C MET A 56 8.19 -19.23 -0.55
N LYS A 57 7.09 -19.67 0.07
CA LYS A 57 7.00 -21.00 0.70
C LYS A 57 7.17 -22.16 -0.28
N LEU A 58 6.82 -21.96 -1.54
CA LEU A 58 7.00 -22.94 -2.61
C LEU A 58 8.38 -22.84 -3.30
N GLY A 59 9.27 -21.96 -2.81
CA GLY A 59 10.62 -21.78 -3.36
C GLY A 59 10.66 -20.94 -4.65
N GLY A 60 9.58 -20.22 -4.98
CA GLY A 60 9.56 -19.32 -6.13
C GLY A 60 10.36 -18.03 -5.91
N MET A 61 10.62 -17.69 -4.66
CA MET A 61 11.22 -16.42 -4.24
C MET A 61 11.97 -16.59 -2.92
N GLU A 62 13.07 -15.85 -2.75
CA GLU A 62 13.84 -15.83 -1.51
C GLU A 62 13.22 -14.88 -0.46
N MET A 63 13.64 -14.99 0.80
CA MET A 63 13.14 -14.14 1.88
C MET A 63 13.43 -12.65 1.62
N GLU A 64 14.59 -12.32 1.08
CA GLU A 64 15.01 -10.95 0.79
C GLU A 64 14.10 -10.30 -0.26
N ASP A 65 13.71 -11.05 -1.29
CA ASP A 65 12.80 -10.60 -2.34
C ASP A 65 11.38 -10.37 -1.78
N LEU A 66 10.92 -11.26 -0.89
CA LEU A 66 9.66 -11.10 -0.16
C LEU A 66 9.69 -9.80 0.68
N GLU A 67 10.75 -9.56 1.44
CA GLU A 67 10.87 -8.34 2.23
C GLU A 67 10.87 -7.07 1.37
N VAL A 68 11.51 -7.11 0.20
CA VAL A 68 11.46 -6.01 -0.78
C VAL A 68 10.02 -5.75 -1.22
N PHE A 69 9.26 -6.81 -1.50
CA PHE A 69 7.85 -6.69 -1.87
C PHE A 69 6.98 -6.12 -0.74
N ILE A 70 7.15 -6.60 0.50
CA ILE A 70 6.42 -6.09 1.67
C ILE A 70 6.74 -4.61 1.91
N ARG A 71 8.01 -4.20 1.81
CA ARG A 71 8.42 -2.79 1.91
C ARG A 71 7.79 -1.93 0.82
N PHE A 72 7.65 -2.46 -0.40
CA PHE A 72 6.92 -1.78 -1.46
C PHE A 72 5.47 -1.50 -1.05
N CYS A 73 4.73 -2.51 -0.58
CA CYS A 73 3.34 -2.35 -0.14
C CYS A 73 3.18 -1.35 1.02
N GLN A 74 4.08 -1.41 2.00
CA GLN A 74 4.11 -0.46 3.13
C GLN A 74 4.35 0.97 2.63
N HIS A 75 5.29 1.15 1.69
CA HIS A 75 5.56 2.45 1.10
C HIS A 75 4.34 3.00 0.35
N GLN A 76 3.59 2.16 -0.38
CA GLN A 76 2.38 2.59 -1.06
C GLN A 76 1.27 3.04 -0.09
N THR A 77 1.20 2.43 1.09
CA THR A 77 0.26 2.84 2.15
C THR A 77 0.64 4.19 2.75
N LEU A 78 1.94 4.44 2.93
CA LEU A 78 2.44 5.74 3.38
C LEU A 78 2.18 6.83 2.34
N GLU A 79 2.48 6.58 1.06
CA GLU A 79 2.22 7.53 -0.02
C GLU A 79 0.72 7.87 -0.14
N LEU A 80 -0.17 6.89 0.06
CA LEU A 80 -1.60 7.16 0.12
C LEU A 80 -1.93 8.13 1.26
N ARG A 81 -1.45 7.85 2.48
CA ARG A 81 -1.67 8.73 3.63
C ARG A 81 -1.17 10.15 3.36
N GLU A 82 0.03 10.29 2.81
CA GLU A 82 0.62 11.59 2.48
C GLU A 82 -0.24 12.34 1.46
N ALA A 83 -0.67 11.68 0.38
CA ALA A 83 -1.55 12.28 -0.63
C ALA A 83 -2.88 12.73 -0.02
N LEU A 84 -3.48 11.93 0.88
CA LEU A 84 -4.73 12.29 1.54
C LEU A 84 -4.58 13.47 2.52
N ILE A 85 -3.41 13.62 3.15
CA ILE A 85 -3.08 14.80 3.96
C ILE A 85 -2.97 16.05 3.06
N GLU A 86 -2.24 15.95 1.95
CA GLU A 86 -2.05 17.06 1.00
C GLU A 86 -3.38 17.54 0.41
N MET A 87 -4.32 16.61 0.16
CA MET A 87 -5.68 16.92 -0.30
C MET A 87 -6.61 17.46 0.79
N GLY A 88 -6.20 17.46 2.06
CA GLY A 88 -7.08 17.82 3.19
C GLY A 88 -8.18 16.80 3.48
N ALA A 89 -8.04 15.57 2.97
CA ALA A 89 -8.91 14.45 3.32
C ALA A 89 -8.57 13.86 4.70
N ILE A 90 -7.30 13.95 5.11
CA ILE A 90 -6.83 13.66 6.47
C ILE A 90 -6.44 14.98 7.12
N LEU A 91 -6.96 15.24 8.33
CA LEU A 91 -6.63 16.44 9.07
C LEU A 91 -5.44 16.15 9.98
N VAL A 92 -4.41 16.98 9.90
CA VAL A 92 -3.28 16.93 10.82
C VAL A 92 -3.43 18.11 11.77
N GLU A 93 -3.44 17.84 13.08
CA GLU A 93 -3.34 18.92 14.07
C GLU A 93 -2.02 19.65 13.82
N LYS A 94 -2.09 20.94 13.48
CA LYS A 94 -0.91 21.78 13.51
C LYS A 94 -0.60 22.03 14.98
N GLU A 95 0.50 21.47 15.48
CA GLU A 95 1.09 21.98 16.70
C GLU A 95 1.47 23.45 16.43
N GLU A 96 0.65 24.38 16.92
CA GLU A 96 1.02 25.79 17.07
C GLU A 96 2.19 25.85 18.05
N ASN A 97 3.41 25.73 17.53
CA ASN A 97 4.61 25.99 18.30
C ASN A 97 4.81 27.51 18.34
N ASP A 98 3.95 28.20 19.09
CA ASP A 98 4.13 29.58 19.50
C ASP A 98 5.16 29.63 20.63
N ALA A 99 6.40 29.99 20.29
CA ALA A 99 7.43 30.46 21.23
C ALA A 99 8.32 31.52 20.57
#